data_AF-A0A914LDI2-F1
#
_entry.id   AF-A0A914LDI2-F1
#
_cell.length_a   1.000
_cell.length_b   1.000
_cell.length_c   1.000
_cell.angle_alpha   90.00
_cell.angle_beta   90.00
_cell.angle_gamma   90.00
#
_symmetry.space_group_name_H-M   'P 1'
#
loop_
_entity.id
_entity.type
_entity.pdbx_description
1 polymer ?
#
loop_
_entity_poly.entity_id
_entity_poly.type
_entity_poly.pdbx_seq_one_letter_code
_entity_poly.pdbx_strand_id
1 'polypeptide(L)'
;MINFLIKYFILFCLIIETHSWTWRDYPSPRASTYFKCGIQNRTYVCDPDAMLTDHQRKEIILLVEDFKEKTKRPNSTIPCIREGLRLIVALAKYKIDNPTTEYSVCS
;
A
#
# COMPACT_ATOMS: atom_id res chain seq x y z
N MET A 1 -25.08 -2.11 -39.62
CA MET A 1 -23.71 -1.95 -39.09
C MET A 1 -23.67 -1.22 -37.75
N ILE A 2 -24.32 -0.05 -37.61
CA ILE A 2 -24.33 0.75 -36.35
C ILE A 2 -24.84 -0.03 -35.13
N ASN A 3 -25.91 -0.84 -35.27
CA ASN A 3 -26.44 -1.66 -34.16
C ASN A 3 -25.48 -2.76 -33.67
N PHE A 4 -24.54 -3.21 -34.50
CA PHE A 4 -23.58 -4.24 -34.12
C PHE A 4 -22.43 -3.64 -33.29
N LEU A 5 -21.99 -2.43 -33.65
CA LEU A 5 -20.98 -1.65 -32.92
C LEU A 5 -21.49 -1.21 -31.55
N ILE A 6 -22.75 -0.77 -31.45
CA ILE A 6 -23.36 -0.35 -30.18
C ILE A 6 -23.49 -1.55 -29.22
N LYS A 7 -23.85 -2.73 -29.71
CA LYS A 7 -23.91 -3.95 -28.88
C LYS A 7 -22.55 -4.35 -28.31
N TYR A 8 -21.49 -4.30 -29.11
CA TYR A 8 -20.13 -4.58 -28.64
C TYR A 8 -19.62 -3.53 -27.66
N PHE A 9 -19.95 -2.25 -27.88
CA PHE A 9 -19.58 -1.17 -26.96
C PHE A 9 -20.27 -1.30 -25.60
N ILE A 10 -21.57 -1.64 -25.57
CA ILE A 10 -22.31 -1.91 -24.33
C ILE A 10 -21.77 -3.15 -23.60
N LEU A 11 -21.40 -4.21 -24.35
CA LEU A 11 -20.80 -5.41 -23.76
C LEU A 11 -19.42 -5.12 -23.15
N PHE A 12 -18.64 -4.22 -23.75
CA PHE A 12 -17.34 -3.79 -23.25
C PHE A 12 -17.44 -2.90 -21.99
N CYS A 13 -18.44 -2.03 -21.91
CA CYS A 13 -18.68 -1.18 -20.74
C CYS A 13 -19.11 -1.94 -19.47
N LEU A 14 -19.59 -3.18 -19.58
CA LEU A 14 -20.00 -3.99 -18.43
C LEU A 14 -18.83 -4.69 -17.71
N ILE A 15 -17.61 -4.63 -18.26
CA ILE A 15 -16.40 -5.24 -17.68
C ILE A 15 -15.50 -4.16 -17.07
N ILE A 16 -16.09 -3.15 -16.42
CA ILE A 16 -15.32 -2.27 -15.55
C ILE A 16 -15.12 -3.04 -14.25
N GLU A 17 -14.04 -3.83 -14.18
CA GLU A 17 -13.64 -4.50 -12.95
C GLU A 17 -13.38 -3.44 -11.87
N THR A 18 -14.30 -3.35 -10.91
CA THR A 18 -14.03 -2.66 -9.66
C THR A 18 -13.09 -3.53 -8.85
N HIS A 19 -11.79 -3.36 -9.07
CA HIS A 19 -10.77 -4.07 -8.30
C HIS A 19 -10.87 -3.64 -6.82
N SER A 20 -11.11 -4.61 -5.95
CA SER A 20 -11.12 -4.43 -4.50
C SER A 20 -10.10 -5.38 -3.90
N TRP A 21 -9.38 -4.91 -2.90
CA TRP A 21 -8.33 -5.70 -2.26
C TRP A 21 -8.92 -6.54 -1.14
N THR A 22 -8.43 -7.76 -1.00
CA THR A 22 -8.54 -8.56 0.22
C THR A 22 -7.22 -8.51 0.98
N TRP A 23 -7.24 -8.83 2.27
CA TRP A 23 -5.99 -8.91 3.05
C TRP A 23 -4.95 -9.90 2.48
N ARG A 24 -5.39 -10.89 1.68
CA ARG A 24 -4.52 -11.92 1.09
C ARG A 24 -3.83 -11.47 -0.18
N ASP A 25 -4.47 -10.60 -0.96
CA ASP A 25 -3.97 -10.14 -2.26
C ASP A 25 -3.39 -8.72 -2.22
N TYR A 26 -3.60 -7.98 -1.13
CA TYR A 26 -3.02 -6.66 -0.96
C TYR A 26 -1.48 -6.73 -1.01
N PRO A 27 -0.81 -5.93 -1.87
CA PRO A 27 0.62 -6.05 -2.05
C PRO A 27 1.39 -5.56 -0.83
N SER A 28 2.50 -6.23 -0.53
CA SER A 28 3.40 -5.81 0.55
C SER A 28 4.52 -4.91 0.03
N PRO A 29 4.76 -3.73 0.63
CA PRO A 29 5.84 -2.84 0.22
C PRO A 29 7.24 -3.36 0.60
N ARG A 30 7.29 -4.47 1.34
CA ARG A 30 8.50 -5.15 1.81
C ARG A 30 8.81 -6.46 1.08
N ALA A 31 7.83 -7.02 0.35
CA ALA A 31 7.99 -8.26 -0.40
C ALA A 31 8.84 -8.06 -1.68
N SER A 32 9.14 -9.15 -2.38
CA SER A 32 9.73 -9.09 -3.73
C SER A 32 8.82 -8.39 -4.75
N THR A 33 7.51 -8.36 -4.49
CA THR A 33 6.48 -7.73 -5.33
C THR A 33 6.21 -6.27 -4.97
N TYR A 34 7.15 -5.58 -4.33
CA TYR A 34 7.00 -4.19 -3.87
C TYR A 34 6.58 -3.22 -4.99
N PHE A 35 6.97 -3.48 -6.24
CA PHE A 35 6.59 -2.66 -7.39
C PHE A 35 5.07 -2.57 -7.61
N LYS A 36 4.30 -3.55 -7.14
CA LYS A 36 2.83 -3.53 -7.18
C LYS A 36 2.22 -2.44 -6.29
N CYS A 37 2.98 -1.90 -5.35
CA CYS A 37 2.58 -0.78 -4.48
C CYS A 37 2.80 0.61 -5.12
N GLY A 38 3.21 0.70 -6.40
CA GLY A 38 3.53 1.97 -7.06
C GLY A 38 4.88 2.56 -6.66
N ILE A 39 5.80 1.75 -6.11
CA ILE A 39 7.11 2.20 -5.60
C ILE A 39 8.26 1.56 -6.37
N GLN A 40 9.34 2.33 -6.58
CA GLN A 40 10.54 1.84 -7.27
C GLN A 40 11.51 1.10 -6.34
N ASN A 41 11.43 1.36 -5.03
CA ASN A 41 12.28 0.75 -4.02
C ASN A 41 11.42 0.30 -2.83
N ARG A 42 11.87 -0.75 -2.13
CA ARG A 42 11.20 -1.23 -0.91
C ARG A 42 11.09 -0.11 0.13
N THR A 43 9.90 0.07 0.69
CA THR A 43 9.59 1.07 1.73
C THR A 43 8.54 0.49 2.68
N TYR A 44 7.87 1.34 3.45
CA TYR A 44 6.75 1.01 4.33
C TYR A 44 5.43 1.64 3.86
N VAL A 45 5.42 2.28 2.68
CA VAL A 45 4.23 2.88 2.07
C VAL A 45 3.79 2.04 0.88
N CYS A 46 2.51 1.68 0.82
CA CYS A 46 1.91 0.97 -0.29
C CYS A 46 0.67 1.72 -0.80
N ASP A 47 0.67 2.04 -2.10
CA ASP A 47 -0.42 2.74 -2.80
C ASP A 47 -0.65 2.10 -4.17
N PRO A 48 -1.21 0.87 -4.21
CA PRO A 48 -1.38 0.11 -5.44
C PRO A 48 -2.48 0.69 -6.36
N ASP A 49 -3.41 1.47 -5.80
CA ASP A 49 -4.49 2.12 -6.55
C ASP A 49 -4.10 3.52 -7.06
N ALA A 50 -2.83 3.92 -6.89
CA ALA A 50 -2.30 5.22 -7.29
C ALA A 50 -3.13 6.41 -6.79
N MET A 51 -3.58 6.35 -5.53
CA MET A 51 -4.32 7.42 -4.88
C MET A 51 -3.44 8.65 -4.63
N LEU A 52 -2.12 8.45 -4.58
CA LEU A 52 -1.14 9.51 -4.43
C LEU A 52 -0.45 9.82 -5.76
N THR A 53 -0.17 11.10 -5.97
CA THR A 53 0.85 11.50 -6.94
C THR A 53 2.23 11.02 -6.49
N ASP A 54 3.18 10.91 -7.44
CA ASP A 54 4.56 10.52 -7.11
C ASP A 54 5.22 11.47 -6.10
N HIS A 55 4.86 12.77 -6.14
CA HIS A 55 5.34 13.76 -5.17
C HIS A 55 4.82 13.44 -3.76
N GLN A 56 3.50 13.30 -3.59
CA GLN A 56 2.89 12.97 -2.30
C GLN A 56 3.40 11.63 -1.76
N ARG A 57 3.57 10.63 -2.64
CA ARG A 57 4.14 9.34 -2.26
C ARG A 57 5.56 9.50 -1.71
N LYS A 58 6.39 10.31 -2.36
CA LYS A 58 7.76 10.61 -1.91
C LYS A 58 7.77 11.34 -0.57
N GLU A 59 6.87 12.31 -0.37
CA GLU A 59 6.75 13.03 0.91
C GLU A 59 6.35 12.10 2.06
N ILE A 60 5.34 11.24 1.86
CA ILE A 60 4.92 10.28 2.88
C ILE A 60 6.04 9.28 3.19
N ILE A 61 6.77 8.81 2.19
CA ILE A 61 7.95 7.94 2.41
C ILE A 61 8.98 8.64 3.30
N LEU A 62 9.28 9.91 3.04
CA LEU A 62 10.21 10.68 3.87
C LEU A 62 9.69 10.86 5.30
N LEU A 63 8.40 11.15 5.47
CA LEU A 63 7.76 11.27 6.79
C LEU A 63 7.82 9.97 7.59
N VAL A 64 7.61 8.82 6.94
CA VAL A 64 7.68 7.51 7.59
C VAL A 64 9.10 7.16 8.02
N GLU A 65 10.11 7.48 7.19
CA GLU A 65 11.52 7.29 7.57
C GLU A 65 11.94 8.24 8.69
N ASP A 66 11.52 9.51 8.64
CA ASP A 66 11.77 10.49 9.71
C ASP A 66 11.12 10.06 11.03
N PHE A 67 9.90 9.52 10.99
CA PHE A 67 9.24 8.94 12.18
C PHE A 67 10.06 7.80 12.80
N LYS A 68 10.63 6.92 11.97
CA LYS A 68 11.49 5.83 12.44
C LYS A 68 12.72 6.37 13.16
N GLU A 69 13.41 7.35 12.58
CA GLU A 69 14.59 7.96 13.20
C GLU A 69 14.25 8.72 14.49
N LYS A 70 13.13 9.46 14.51
CA LYS A 70 12.66 10.20 15.71
C LYS A 70 12.25 9.30 16.86
N THR A 71 11.78 8.09 16.57
CA THR A 71 11.37 7.13 17.60
C THR A 71 12.51 6.21 18.05
N LYS A 72 13.67 6.31 17.40
CA LYS A 72 14.86 5.53 17.74
C LYS A 72 15.39 5.93 19.11
N ARG A 73 15.62 4.94 19.98
CA ARG A 73 16.29 5.11 21.27
C ARG A 73 17.50 4.18 21.37
N PRO A 74 18.70 4.59 20.91
CA PRO A 74 19.87 3.72 20.79
C PRO A 74 20.27 2.98 22.09
N ASN A 75 19.99 3.59 23.25
CA ASN A 75 20.31 3.05 24.56
C ASN A 75 19.17 2.21 25.17
N SER A 76 18.10 1.93 24.43
CA SER A 76 17.00 1.10 24.94
C SER A 76 17.42 -0.36 25.06
N THR A 77 16.97 -0.99 26.14
CA THR A 77 17.07 -2.45 26.33
C THR A 77 16.09 -3.22 25.43
N ILE A 78 15.10 -2.53 24.83
CA ILE A 78 14.09 -3.13 23.95
C ILE A 78 14.57 -2.99 22.49
N PRO A 79 14.89 -4.09 21.79
CA PRO A 79 15.49 -4.05 20.46
C PRO A 79 14.70 -3.24 19.42
N CYS A 80 13.37 -3.37 19.39
CA CYS A 80 12.53 -2.65 18.44
C CYS A 80 12.48 -1.13 18.70
N ILE A 81 12.65 -0.69 19.95
CA ILE A 81 12.76 0.76 20.25
C ILE A 81 14.17 1.26 19.91
N ARG A 82 15.19 0.40 20.03
CA ARG A 82 16.57 0.73 19.66
C ARG A 82 16.74 1.07 18.18
N GLU A 83 15.98 0.40 17.32
CA GLU A 83 15.98 0.63 15.86
C GLU A 83 14.94 1.64 15.37
N GLY A 84 14.06 2.12 16.27
CA GLY A 84 12.95 3.00 15.93
C GLY A 84 11.69 2.25 15.48
N LEU A 85 10.54 2.85 15.77
CA LEU A 85 9.23 2.31 15.41
C LEU A 85 8.98 2.47 13.91
N ARG A 86 8.50 1.39 13.28
CA ARG A 86 8.21 1.36 11.85
C ARG A 86 6.72 1.52 11.63
N LEU A 87 6.33 2.62 11.01
CA LEU A 87 4.96 2.86 10.57
C LEU A 87 4.77 2.26 9.18
N ILE A 88 3.76 1.40 9.01
CA ILE A 88 3.35 0.88 7.69
C ILE A 88 2.09 1.64 7.26
N VAL A 89 2.12 2.20 6.05
CA VAL A 89 1.01 2.92 5.44
C VAL A 89 0.50 2.10 4.27
N ALA A 90 -0.77 1.68 4.34
CA ALA A 90 -1.47 0.98 3.27
C ALA A 90 -2.66 1.82 2.82
N LEU A 91 -2.68 2.20 1.54
CA LEU A 91 -3.76 2.96 0.92
C LEU A 91 -4.54 2.06 -0.04
N ALA A 92 -5.85 2.15 0.01
CA ALA A 92 -6.74 1.42 -0.87
C ALA A 92 -7.94 2.30 -1.19
N LYS A 93 -8.34 2.32 -2.46
CA LYS A 93 -9.48 3.11 -2.93
C LYS A 93 -10.79 2.61 -2.34
N TYR A 94 -10.87 1.30 -2.12
CA TYR A 94 -11.99 0.62 -1.48
C TYR A 94 -11.52 -0.07 -0.20
N LYS A 95 -12.46 -0.30 0.72
CA LYS A 95 -12.19 -1.01 1.97
C LYS A 95 -11.55 -2.37 1.66
N ILE A 96 -10.46 -2.69 2.36
CA ILE A 96 -9.86 -4.02 2.33
C ILE A 96 -10.73 -4.96 3.17
N ASP A 97 -11.24 -6.03 2.56
CA ASP A 97 -12.11 -6.97 3.26
C ASP A 97 -11.34 -7.89 4.20
N ASN A 98 -11.92 -8.13 5.38
CA ASN A 98 -11.35 -8.91 6.49
C ASN A 98 -9.89 -8.54 6.83
N PRO A 99 -9.60 -7.30 7.25
CA PRO A 99 -8.27 -7.00 7.77
C PRO A 99 -8.09 -7.84 9.04
N THR A 100 -7.35 -8.94 8.98
CA THR A 100 -6.85 -9.60 10.19
C THR A 100 -5.85 -8.63 10.79
N THR A 101 -6.32 -7.82 11.72
CA THR A 101 -5.48 -6.92 12.50
C THR A 101 -4.70 -7.72 13.52
N GLU A 102 -3.80 -8.58 13.06
CA GLU A 102 -2.74 -9.13 13.91
C GLU A 102 -1.61 -8.09 13.96
N TYR A 103 -1.70 -7.20 14.93
CA TYR A 103 -0.53 -6.43 15.34
C TYR A 103 0.41 -7.34 16.11
N SER A 104 1.44 -7.88 15.45
CA SER A 104 2.64 -8.29 16.17
C SER A 104 3.40 -7.02 16.57
N VAL A 105 3.08 -6.48 17.75
CA VAL A 105 3.90 -5.48 18.42
C VAL A 105 5.15 -6.21 18.91
N CYS A 106 6.27 -5.99 18.21
CA CYS A 106 7.60 -6.55 18.50
C CYS A 106 7.67 -8.08 18.66
N SER A 107 8.18 -8.77 17.64
CA SER A 107 8.82 -10.09 17.80
C SER A 107 10.33 -9.92 17.77
#